data_AF-A0AAD6ZEH7-F1
#
_entry.id   AF-A0AAD6ZEH7-F1
#
_cell.length_a   1.000
_cell.length_b   1.000
_cell.length_c   1.000
_cell.angle_alpha   90.00
_cell.angle_beta   90.00
_cell.angle_gamma   90.00
#
_symmetry.space_group_name_H-M   'P 1'
#
loop_
_entity.id
_entity.type
_entity.pdbx_description
1 polymer ?
#
loop_
_entity_poly.entity_id
_entity_poly.type
_entity_poly.pdbx_seq_one_letter_code
_entity_poly.pdbx_strand_id
1 'polypeptide(L)'
;MHFVDSVMEHCLAFTMEVGSQRLVWSAVSKQCHPEMLRSKYINTCERKEPSDFVIGLDSVKAENRLWDKLVNILGKVDPRVTRNIKQYLSAA
;
A
#
# COMPACT_ATOMS: atom_id res chain seq x y z
N MET A 1 15.23 7.61 -26.28
CA MET A 1 14.78 7.23 -24.93
C MET A 1 14.15 8.42 -24.21
N HIS A 2 14.85 9.56 -24.07
CA HIS A 2 14.36 10.76 -23.36
C HIS A 2 12.98 11.33 -23.76
N PHE A 3 12.56 11.23 -25.04
CA PHE A 3 11.24 11.73 -25.46
C PHE A 3 10.09 10.92 -24.87
N VAL A 4 10.22 9.59 -24.85
CA VAL A 4 9.20 8.69 -24.28
C VAL A 4 9.11 8.90 -22.77
N ASP A 5 10.27 9.08 -22.12
CA ASP A 5 10.35 9.35 -20.68
C ASP A 5 9.68 10.69 -20.33
N SER A 6 9.95 11.75 -21.11
CA SER A 6 9.36 13.07 -20.90
C SER A 6 7.84 13.09 -21.11
N VAL A 7 7.34 12.39 -22.13
CA VAL A 7 5.90 12.25 -22.38
C VAL A 7 5.23 11.47 -21.23
N MET A 8 5.83 10.36 -20.81
CA MET A 8 5.34 9.55 -19.69
C MET A 8 5.29 10.35 -18.39
N GLU A 9 6.34 11.12 -18.10
CA GLU A 9 6.41 11.98 -16.92
C GLU A 9 5.28 13.02 -16.93
N HIS A 10 5.05 13.73 -18.03
CA HIS A 10 3.97 14.71 -18.11
C HIS A 10 2.57 14.11 -18.02
N CYS A 11 2.38 12.86 -18.46
CA CYS A 11 1.08 12.19 -18.41
C CYS A 11 0.76 11.61 -17.02
N LEU A 12 1.78 11.21 -16.24
CA LEU A 12 1.58 10.46 -14.99
C LEU A 12 1.98 11.24 -13.74
N ALA A 13 2.87 12.23 -13.86
CA ALA A 13 3.33 13.00 -12.72
C ALA A 13 2.21 13.90 -12.19
N PHE A 14 2.04 13.87 -10.88
CA PHE A 14 1.24 14.86 -10.17
C PHE A 14 2.18 15.94 -9.63
N THR A 15 1.69 17.18 -9.55
CA THR A 15 2.39 18.21 -8.80
C THR A 15 2.51 17.80 -7.33
N MET A 16 3.56 18.25 -6.65
CA MET A 16 3.75 17.97 -5.22
C MET A 16 2.55 18.41 -4.37
N GLU A 17 1.91 19.51 -4.76
CA GLU A 17 0.69 20.00 -4.10
C GLU A 17 -0.45 18.98 -4.20
N VAL A 18 -0.78 18.51 -5.41
CA VAL A 18 -1.86 17.52 -5.61
C VAL A 18 -1.52 16.19 -4.91
N GLY A 19 -0.26 15.76 -4.95
CA GLY A 19 0.21 14.56 -4.25
C GLY A 19 0.07 14.67 -2.73
N SER A 20 0.49 15.79 -2.15
CA SER A 20 0.42 16.00 -0.70
C SER A 20 -1.02 16.10 -0.18
N GLN A 21 -1.91 16.75 -0.91
CA GLN A 21 -3.33 16.82 -0.57
C GLN A 21 -3.97 15.42 -0.53
N ARG A 22 -3.60 14.51 -1.44
CA ARG A 22 -4.09 13.13 -1.44
C ARG A 22 -3.66 12.35 -0.20
N LEU A 23 -2.41 12.55 0.25
CA LEU A 23 -1.92 11.95 1.49
C LEU A 23 -2.68 12.46 2.70
N VAL A 24 -2.87 13.79 2.80
CA VAL A 24 -3.64 14.42 3.88
C VAL A 24 -5.08 13.92 3.90
N TRP A 25 -5.74 13.88 2.74
CA TRP A 25 -7.10 13.34 2.62
C TRP A 25 -7.18 11.90 3.13
N SER A 26 -6.26 11.03 2.69
CA SER A 26 -6.25 9.62 3.13
C SER A 26 -6.07 9.45 4.65
N ALA A 27 -5.31 10.35 5.29
CA ALA A 27 -5.07 10.31 6.73
C ALA A 27 -6.26 10.88 7.54
N VAL A 28 -6.80 12.02 7.11
CA VAL A 28 -7.91 12.72 7.81
C VAL A 28 -9.22 11.96 7.65
N SER A 29 -9.53 11.50 6.45
CA SER A 29 -10.79 10.82 6.18
C SER A 29 -10.97 9.52 6.99
N LYS A 30 -9.87 8.90 7.44
CA LYS A 30 -9.92 7.75 8.36
C LYS A 30 -10.42 8.12 9.75
N GLN A 31 -10.21 9.36 10.21
CA GLN A 31 -10.69 9.83 11.51
C GLN A 31 -12.19 10.16 11.46
N CYS A 32 -12.67 10.74 10.36
CA CYS A 32 -14.07 11.10 10.19
C CYS A 32 -14.95 9.88 9.85
N HIS A 33 -14.44 8.95 9.03
CA HIS A 33 -15.19 7.79 8.52
C HIS A 33 -14.29 6.55 8.42
N PRO A 34 -13.87 5.95 9.55
CA PRO A 34 -12.92 4.83 9.56
C PRO A 34 -13.42 3.60 8.77
N GLU A 35 -14.71 3.31 8.84
CA GLU A 35 -15.36 2.21 8.11
C GLU A 35 -15.39 2.43 6.59
N MET A 36 -15.32 3.68 6.13
CA MET A 36 -15.36 3.95 4.70
C MET A 36 -14.02 3.64 4.02
N LEU A 37 -12.90 3.81 4.70
CA LEU A 37 -11.56 3.73 4.09
C LEU A 37 -10.73 2.52 4.54
N ARG A 38 -11.06 1.88 5.66
CA ARG A 38 -10.32 0.71 6.12
C ARG A 38 -10.45 -0.43 5.10
N SER A 39 -9.30 -0.96 4.68
CA SER A 39 -9.21 -2.07 3.71
C SER A 39 -9.86 -1.79 2.35
N LYS A 40 -10.01 -0.51 1.97
CA LYS A 40 -10.51 -0.10 0.65
C LYS A 40 -9.37 0.46 -0.18
N TYR A 41 -9.41 0.16 -1.48
CA TYR A 41 -8.53 0.80 -2.44
C TYR A 41 -9.02 2.22 -2.74
N ILE A 42 -8.09 3.17 -2.72
CA ILE A 42 -8.38 4.60 -2.90
C ILE A 42 -7.52 5.08 -4.05
N ASN A 43 -8.13 5.82 -4.97
CA ASN A 43 -7.43 6.54 -6.03
C ASN A 43 -8.08 7.91 -6.19
N THR A 44 -7.27 8.97 -6.33
CA THR A 44 -7.75 10.34 -6.57
C THR A 44 -8.77 10.81 -5.51
N CYS A 45 -8.45 10.60 -4.23
CA CYS A 45 -9.32 10.96 -3.09
C CYS A 45 -10.73 10.34 -3.16
N GLU A 46 -10.87 9.18 -3.80
CA GLU A 46 -12.14 8.49 -3.94
C GLU A 46 -11.91 6.97 -3.78
N ARG A 47 -12.95 6.26 -3.31
CA ARG A 47 -12.91 4.80 -3.29
C ARG A 47 -13.09 4.28 -4.71
N LYS A 48 -12.22 3.37 -5.11
CA LYS A 48 -12.33 2.68 -6.40
C LYS A 48 -12.23 1.17 -6.18
N GLU A 49 -12.83 0.42 -7.09
CA GLU A 49 -12.64 -1.01 -7.13
C GLU A 49 -11.17 -1.31 -7.46
N PRO A 50 -10.50 -2.20 -6.72
CA PRO A 50 -9.15 -2.61 -7.06
C PRO A 50 -9.14 -3.43 -8.35
N SER A 51 -7.97 -3.58 -8.96
CA SER A 51 -7.80 -4.47 -10.12
C SER A 51 -8.21 -5.91 -9.82
N ASP A 52 -8.77 -6.61 -10.82
CA ASP A 52 -9.12 -8.04 -10.74
C ASP A 52 -7.99 -8.92 -10.21
N PHE A 53 -6.75 -8.59 -10.55
CA PHE A 53 -5.58 -9.29 -10.05
C PHE A 53 -5.51 -9.25 -8.52
N VAL A 54 -5.78 -8.09 -7.92
CA VAL A 54 -5.73 -7.88 -6.46
C VAL A 54 -6.81 -8.68 -5.74
N ILE A 55 -7.97 -8.88 -6.37
CA ILE A 55 -9.09 -9.64 -5.80
C ILE A 55 -8.90 -11.16 -5.95
N GLY A 56 -8.12 -11.59 -6.94
CA GLY A 56 -7.91 -13.00 -7.27
C GLY A 56 -7.09 -13.80 -6.26
N LEU A 57 -7.09 -15.12 -6.39
CA LEU A 57 -6.30 -16.01 -5.51
C LEU A 57 -4.79 -15.84 -5.68
N ASP A 58 -4.34 -15.37 -6.83
CA ASP A 58 -2.93 -15.24 -7.13
C ASP A 58 -2.28 -14.04 -6.41
N SER A 59 -3.04 -12.96 -6.14
CA SER A 59 -2.55 -11.88 -5.28
C SER A 59 -2.31 -12.37 -3.85
N VAL A 60 -3.22 -13.16 -3.29
CA VAL A 60 -3.08 -13.71 -1.94
C VAL A 60 -1.83 -14.58 -1.82
N LYS A 61 -1.57 -15.44 -2.81
CA LYS A 61 -0.33 -16.24 -2.86
C LYS A 61 0.91 -15.35 -2.95
N ALA A 62 0.87 -14.32 -3.80
CA ALA A 62 1.98 -13.40 -3.98
C ALA A 62 2.25 -12.58 -2.70
N GLU A 63 1.21 -12.09 -2.04
CA GLU A 63 1.28 -11.31 -0.81
C GLU A 63 1.82 -12.13 0.35
N ASN A 64 1.30 -13.35 0.56
CA ASN A 64 1.83 -14.26 1.59
C ASN A 64 3.31 -14.57 1.36
N ARG A 65 3.69 -14.89 0.12
CA ARG A 65 5.08 -15.15 -0.25
C ARG A 65 5.97 -13.93 -0.01
N LEU A 66 5.47 -12.73 -0.31
CA LEU A 66 6.19 -11.48 -0.10
C LEU A 66 6.37 -11.22 1.40
N TRP A 67 5.30 -11.37 2.18
CA TRP A 67 5.30 -11.21 3.63
C TRP A 67 6.31 -12.15 4.31
N ASP A 68 6.24 -13.45 4.01
CA ASP A 68 7.15 -14.45 4.59
C ASP A 68 8.61 -14.15 4.28
N LYS A 69 8.91 -13.74 3.03
CA LYS A 69 10.27 -13.34 2.64
C LYS A 69 10.72 -12.09 3.38
N LEU A 70 9.86 -11.07 3.49
CA LEU A 70 10.17 -9.82 4.15
C LEU A 70 10.49 -10.06 5.63
N VAL A 71 9.67 -10.85 6.33
CA VAL A 71 9.90 -11.22 7.73
C VAL A 71 11.19 -12.02 7.89
N ASN A 72 11.47 -12.96 6.99
CA ASN A 72 12.71 -13.74 7.03
C ASN A 72 13.95 -12.87 6.82
N ILE A 73 13.94 -11.97 5.83
CA ILE A 73 15.07 -11.09 5.52
C ILE A 73 15.30 -10.10 6.67
N LEU A 74 14.26 -9.41 7.13
CA LEU A 74 14.39 -8.43 8.20
C LEU A 74 14.71 -9.09 9.55
N GLY A 75 14.20 -10.30 9.80
CA GLY A 75 14.52 -11.07 11.00
C GLY A 75 15.99 -11.50 11.09
N LYS A 76 16.69 -11.60 9.95
CA LYS A 76 18.15 -11.80 9.91
C LYS A 76 18.94 -10.55 10.27
N VAL A 77 18.37 -9.36 10.03
CA VAL A 77 19.00 -8.07 10.34
C VAL A 77 18.71 -7.67 11.79
N ASP A 78 17.46 -7.79 12.24
CA ASP A 78 17.05 -7.50 13.61
C ASP A 78 16.06 -8.58 14.14
N PRO A 79 16.48 -9.40 15.13
CA PRO A 79 15.63 -10.41 15.76
C PRO A 79 14.36 -9.85 16.41
N ARG A 80 14.31 -8.55 16.74
CA ARG A 80 13.13 -7.89 17.30
C ARG A 80 11.96 -7.91 16.32
N VAL A 81 12.21 -7.94 15.02
CA VAL A 81 11.16 -8.02 13.99
C VAL A 81 10.33 -9.29 14.19
N THR A 82 10.99 -10.45 14.21
CA THR A 82 10.32 -11.75 14.43
C THR A 82 9.65 -11.81 15.79
N ARG A 83 10.28 -11.26 16.84
CA ARG A 83 9.68 -11.20 18.19
C ARG A 83 8.39 -10.39 18.21
N ASN A 84 8.40 -9.18 17.66
CA ASN A 84 7.26 -8.28 17.67
C ASN A 84 6.11 -8.86 16.84
N ILE A 85 6.39 -9.46 15.68
CA ILE A 85 5.36 -10.10 14.87
C ILE A 85 4.70 -11.25 15.64
N LYS A 86 5.48 -12.13 16.26
CA LYS A 86 4.94 -13.22 17.09
C LYS A 86 4.12 -12.69 18.27
N GLN A 87 4.52 -11.58 18.87
CA GLN A 87 3.85 -11.02 20.05
C GLN A 87 2.54 -10.28 19.71
N TYR A 88 2.49 -9.54 18.61
CA TYR A 88 1.38 -8.63 18.30
C TYR A 88 0.47 -9.11 17.16
N LEU A 89 0.96 -9.97 16.28
CA LEU A 89 0.19 -10.47 15.12
C LEU A 89 -0.47 -11.83 15.38
N SER A 90 -0.02 -12.60 16.38
CA SER A 90 -0.57 -13.95 16.67
C SER A 90 -1.87 -13.96 17.48
N ALA A 91 -2.52 -12.80 17.66
CA ALA A 91 -3.70 -12.62 18.50
C ALA A 91 -4.96 -12.20 17.72
N ALA A 92 -5.01 -12.47 16.41
CA ALA A 92 -6.18 -12.22 15.56
C ALA A 92 -6.67 -13.51 14.92
#